data_AF-A0A7G8UK96-F1
#
_entry.id   AF-A0A7G8UK96-F1
#
_cell.length_a   1.000
_cell.length_b   1.000
_cell.length_c   1.000
_cell.angle_alpha   90.00
_cell.angle_beta   90.00
_cell.angle_gamma   90.00
#
_symmetry.space_group_name_H-M   'P 1'
#
loop_
_entity.id
_entity.type
_entity.pdbx_description
1 polymer ?
#
loop_
_entity_poly.entity_id
_entity_poly.type
_entity_poly.pdbx_seq_one_letter_code
_entity_poly.pdbx_strand_id
1 'polypeptide(L)'
;MAADDQYLYFVTNGYASGLPYNEKINCHFAVWSPEGRIVYKHSFPQGIKLGVVLAVGARVLVPASHDIYVFDTTSMTFVNRIGIGQPIGALVMLEGDRAAVFGSEQLMILNVRTGLTERICPLPGLAEAAVLTNTGELYFAWKSILFKLDKRLIKI
;
A
#
# COMPACT_ATOMS: atom_id res chain seq x y z
N MET A 1 -4.74 -0.89 7.40
CA MET A 1 -6.05 -0.21 7.25
C MET A 1 -5.76 1.21 6.82
N ALA A 2 -6.64 1.81 6.02
CA ALA A 2 -6.60 3.20 5.59
C ALA A 2 -8.00 3.80 5.73
N ALA A 3 -8.11 5.12 5.57
CA ALA A 3 -9.37 5.85 5.64
C ALA A 3 -9.34 7.00 4.64
N ASP A 4 -10.52 7.40 4.18
CA ASP A 4 -10.77 8.71 3.59
C ASP A 4 -11.91 9.41 4.34
N ASP A 5 -12.49 10.45 3.77
CA ASP A 5 -13.57 11.22 4.38
C ASP A 5 -14.89 10.43 4.52
N GLN A 6 -15.03 9.28 3.86
CA GLN A 6 -16.28 8.53 3.80
C GLN A 6 -16.18 7.12 4.39
N TYR A 7 -15.05 6.43 4.21
CA TYR A 7 -14.95 5.00 4.52
C TYR A 7 -13.64 4.61 5.18
N LEU A 8 -13.70 3.48 5.89
CA LEU A 8 -12.54 2.72 6.31
C LEU A 8 -12.26 1.58 5.32
N TYR A 9 -10.99 1.41 4.99
CA TYR A 9 -10.50 0.40 4.04
C TYR A 9 -9.57 -0.56 4.74
N PHE A 10 -9.82 -1.85 4.64
CA PHE A 10 -8.93 -2.84 5.22
C PHE A 10 -8.84 -4.10 4.39
N VAL A 11 -7.78 -4.86 4.69
CA VAL A 11 -7.59 -6.19 4.16
C VAL A 11 -7.53 -7.19 5.30
N THR A 12 -8.01 -8.40 5.04
CA THR A 12 -7.71 -9.55 5.88
C THR A 12 -6.44 -10.21 5.39
N ASN A 13 -5.65 -10.77 6.29
CA ASN A 13 -4.47 -11.55 5.93
C ASN A 13 -4.49 -12.91 6.66
N GLY A 14 -3.68 -13.85 6.18
CA GLY A 14 -3.48 -15.15 6.83
C GLY A 14 -2.52 -15.15 8.02
N TYR A 15 -2.11 -13.98 8.54
CA TYR A 15 -1.13 -13.83 9.63
C TYR A 15 -1.71 -13.26 10.94
N ALA A 16 -2.93 -12.70 10.92
CA ALA A 16 -3.48 -11.94 12.05
C ALA A 16 -3.84 -12.79 13.29
N SER A 17 -3.76 -14.12 13.23
CA SER A 17 -4.11 -15.02 14.33
C SER A 17 -2.94 -15.43 15.23
N GLY A 18 -1.72 -14.91 15.00
CA GLY A 18 -0.52 -15.34 15.71
C GLY A 18 -0.03 -16.75 15.34
N LEU A 19 -0.60 -17.33 14.28
CA LEU A 19 -0.22 -18.62 13.71
C LEU A 19 0.64 -18.41 12.44
N PRO A 20 1.35 -19.45 11.97
CA PRO A 20 1.98 -19.40 10.66
C PRO A 20 0.97 -19.03 9.57
N TYR A 21 1.47 -18.40 8.49
CA TYR A 21 0.62 -17.98 7.38
C TYR A 21 -0.21 -19.13 6.83
N ASN A 22 -1.53 -18.94 6.80
CA ASN A 22 -2.40 -19.92 6.17
C ASN A 22 -2.60 -19.60 4.68
N GLU A 23 -1.84 -20.27 3.81
CA GLU A 23 -1.97 -20.13 2.36
C GLU A 23 -3.29 -20.68 1.80
N LYS A 24 -4.10 -21.36 2.61
CA LYS A 24 -5.38 -21.97 2.20
C LYS A 24 -6.59 -21.05 2.34
N ILE A 25 -6.42 -19.85 2.89
CA ILE A 25 -7.53 -18.89 3.00
C ILE A 25 -7.51 -17.88 1.86
N ASN A 26 -8.70 -17.42 1.49
CA ASN A 26 -8.84 -16.24 0.65
C ASN A 26 -8.69 -14.99 1.51
N CYS A 27 -7.75 -14.13 1.14
CA CYS A 27 -7.65 -12.79 1.70
C CYS A 27 -8.68 -11.87 1.04
N HIS A 28 -9.20 -10.90 1.79
CA HIS A 28 -10.25 -10.00 1.33
C HIS A 28 -9.80 -8.55 1.43
N PHE A 29 -10.30 -7.73 0.51
CA PHE A 29 -10.39 -6.28 0.68
C PHE A 29 -11.83 -5.91 1.01
N ALA A 30 -12.01 -4.99 1.96
CA ALA A 30 -13.32 -4.54 2.40
C ALA A 30 -13.36 -3.01 2.57
N VAL A 31 -14.53 -2.45 2.27
CA VAL A 31 -14.90 -1.06 2.54
C VAL A 31 -15.94 -1.07 3.65
N TRP A 32 -15.70 -0.30 4.70
CA TRP A 32 -16.50 -0.26 5.90
C TRP A 32 -17.03 1.14 6.14
N SER A 33 -18.35 1.26 6.29
CA SER A 33 -19.01 2.53 6.54
C SER A 33 -18.90 2.94 8.01
N PRO A 34 -18.95 4.26 8.30
CA PRO A 34 -18.94 4.77 9.68
C PRO A 34 -20.11 4.24 10.53
N GLU A 35 -21.21 3.83 9.91
CA GLU A 35 -22.37 3.20 10.56
C GLU A 35 -22.15 1.72 10.92
N GLY A 36 -20.93 1.21 10.71
CA GLY A 36 -20.54 -0.14 11.12
C GLY A 36 -20.86 -1.23 10.10
N ARG A 37 -21.11 -0.91 8.81
CA ARG A 37 -21.50 -1.90 7.79
C ARG A 37 -20.44 -2.09 6.71
N ILE A 38 -20.15 -3.34 6.35
CA ILE A 38 -19.32 -3.63 5.18
C ILE A 38 -20.15 -3.35 3.93
N VAL A 39 -19.81 -2.28 3.21
CA VAL A 39 -20.54 -1.83 2.00
C VAL A 39 -19.94 -2.38 0.71
N TYR A 40 -18.70 -2.87 0.75
CA TYR A 40 -18.07 -3.58 -0.35
C TYR A 40 -17.10 -4.65 0.18
N LYS A 41 -17.03 -5.79 -0.51
CA LYS A 41 -16.11 -6.88 -0.20
C LYS A 41 -15.63 -7.53 -1.49
N HIS A 42 -14.32 -7.71 -1.59
CA HIS A 42 -13.68 -8.42 -2.68
C HIS A 42 -12.78 -9.53 -2.14
N SER A 43 -12.93 -10.74 -2.69
CA SER A 43 -12.07 -11.88 -2.38
C SER A 43 -10.95 -11.96 -3.40
N PHE A 44 -9.70 -11.99 -2.93
CA PHE A 44 -8.56 -12.33 -3.77
C PHE A 44 -8.43 -13.86 -3.87
N PRO A 45 -7.80 -14.38 -4.95
CA PRO A 45 -7.47 -15.79 -5.05
C PRO A 45 -6.63 -16.29 -3.87
N GLN A 46 -6.77 -17.57 -3.57
CA GLN A 46 -5.95 -18.26 -2.58
C GLN A 46 -4.45 -18.07 -2.85
N GLY A 47 -3.65 -17.93 -1.79
CA GLY A 47 -2.20 -17.75 -1.86
C GLY A 47 -1.75 -16.30 -2.11
N ILE A 48 -2.66 -15.38 -2.46
CA ILE A 48 -2.33 -13.95 -2.56
C ILE A 48 -2.11 -13.35 -1.17
N LYS A 49 -0.93 -12.74 -0.98
CA LYS A 49 -0.55 -12.01 0.22
C LYS A 49 -0.91 -10.55 0.05
N LEU A 50 -1.85 -10.04 0.86
CA LEU A 50 -2.22 -8.63 0.87
C LEU A 50 -1.35 -7.85 1.85
N GLY A 51 -0.87 -6.68 1.41
CA GLY A 51 -0.09 -5.75 2.22
C GLY A 51 -0.93 -4.66 2.86
N VAL A 52 -0.26 -3.67 3.45
CA VAL A 52 -0.93 -2.51 4.04
C VAL A 52 -1.55 -1.65 2.94
N VAL A 53 -2.86 -1.43 3.03
CA VAL A 53 -3.59 -0.53 2.11
C VAL A 53 -3.29 0.93 2.39
N LEU A 54 -3.34 1.76 1.34
CA LEU A 54 -3.15 3.21 1.43
C LEU A 54 -4.23 3.94 0.61
N ALA A 55 -4.92 4.88 1.23
CA ALA A 55 -5.81 5.81 0.52
C ALA A 55 -5.01 7.03 0.03
N VAL A 56 -5.19 7.40 -1.24
CA VAL A 56 -4.55 8.56 -1.88
C VAL A 56 -5.58 9.20 -2.82
N GLY A 57 -6.10 10.36 -2.46
CA GLY A 57 -7.21 10.99 -3.18
C GLY A 57 -8.44 10.07 -3.26
N ALA A 58 -9.07 9.96 -4.44
CA ALA A 58 -10.23 9.08 -4.68
C ALA A 58 -9.85 7.63 -5.01
N ARG A 59 -8.70 7.16 -4.50
CA ARG A 59 -8.11 5.86 -4.83
C ARG A 59 -7.59 5.17 -3.59
N VAL A 60 -7.71 3.84 -3.56
CA VAL A 60 -7.08 2.99 -2.55
C VAL A 60 -6.13 2.03 -3.24
N LEU A 61 -4.87 2.07 -2.82
CA LEU A 61 -3.84 1.13 -3.23
C LEU A 61 -3.92 -0.10 -2.34
N VAL A 62 -4.02 -1.27 -2.97
CA VAL A 62 -4.06 -2.57 -2.32
C VAL A 62 -2.89 -3.42 -2.82
N PRO A 63 -1.76 -3.43 -2.09
CA PRO A 63 -0.65 -4.32 -2.40
C PRO A 63 -1.08 -5.79 -2.34
N ALA A 64 -0.75 -6.54 -3.37
CA ALA A 64 -1.04 -7.96 -3.48
C ALA A 64 0.16 -8.67 -4.13
N SER A 65 0.96 -9.33 -3.31
CA SER A 65 2.24 -9.97 -3.70
C SER A 65 3.22 -8.99 -4.36
N HIS A 66 3.24 -8.93 -5.71
CA HIS A 66 4.17 -8.11 -6.51
C HIS A 66 3.47 -7.00 -7.30
N ASP A 67 2.18 -6.80 -7.04
CA ASP A 67 1.34 -5.83 -7.71
C ASP A 67 0.65 -4.90 -6.73
N ILE A 68 0.18 -3.76 -7.23
CA ILE A 68 -0.77 -2.89 -6.54
C ILE A 68 -2.07 -2.88 -7.33
N TYR A 69 -3.14 -3.35 -6.69
CA TYR A 69 -4.49 -3.20 -7.21
C TYR A 69 -5.01 -1.82 -6.81
N VAL A 70 -5.61 -1.10 -7.76
CA VAL A 70 -6.12 0.26 -7.55
C VAL A 70 -7.62 0.21 -7.50
N PHE A 71 -8.18 0.52 -6.35
CA PHE A 71 -9.62 0.64 -6.12
C PHE A 71 -10.05 2.10 -6.27
N ASP A 72 -11.05 2.36 -7.11
CA ASP A 72 -11.70 3.66 -7.27
C ASP A 72 -12.81 3.77 -6.22
N THR A 73 -12.69 4.78 -5.34
CA THR A 73 -13.64 4.97 -4.22
C THR A 73 -14.97 5.57 -4.66
N THR A 74 -15.01 6.23 -5.83
CA THR A 74 -16.21 6.83 -6.41
C THR A 74 -17.07 5.79 -7.12
N SER A 75 -16.46 4.96 -7.96
CA SER A 75 -17.17 3.88 -8.67
C SER A 75 -17.30 2.59 -7.85
N MET A 76 -16.58 2.49 -6.73
CA MET A 76 -16.49 1.30 -5.88
C MET A 76 -16.02 0.04 -6.63
N THR A 77 -15.02 0.17 -7.48
CA THR A 77 -14.48 -0.94 -8.29
C THR A 77 -12.97 -0.91 -8.39
N PHE A 78 -12.33 -2.06 -8.59
CA PHE A 78 -10.94 -2.11 -9.02
C PHE A 78 -10.81 -1.65 -10.48
N VAL A 79 -10.02 -0.61 -10.72
CA VAL A 79 -9.88 0.03 -12.04
C VAL A 79 -8.51 -0.18 -12.68
N ASN A 80 -7.52 -0.60 -11.91
CA ASN A 80 -6.17 -0.83 -12.42
C ASN A 80 -5.40 -1.87 -11.60
N ARG A 81 -4.35 -2.43 -12.20
CA ARG A 81 -3.33 -3.28 -11.56
C ARG A 81 -1.96 -2.85 -12.05
N ILE A 82 -1.11 -2.43 -11.13
CA ILE A 82 0.24 -1.92 -11.42
C ILE A 82 1.25 -2.98 -11.01
N GLY A 83 2.02 -3.48 -11.99
CA GLY A 83 3.10 -4.44 -11.74
C GLY A 83 4.31 -3.74 -11.14
N ILE A 84 4.60 -4.05 -9.88
CA ILE A 84 5.79 -3.53 -9.18
C ILE A 84 6.99 -4.47 -9.39
N GLY A 85 6.73 -5.77 -9.60
CA GLY A 85 7.74 -6.77 -9.93
C GLY A 85 8.62 -7.21 -8.77
N GLN A 86 8.29 -6.78 -7.55
CA GLN A 86 8.99 -7.12 -6.32
C GLN A 86 8.00 -7.09 -5.14
N PRO A 87 8.24 -7.84 -4.06
CA PRO A 87 7.47 -7.73 -2.82
C PRO A 87 7.40 -6.27 -2.33
N ILE A 88 6.23 -5.87 -1.83
CA ILE A 88 5.96 -4.52 -1.35
C ILE A 88 5.82 -4.57 0.17
N GLY A 89 6.61 -3.75 0.86
CA GLY A 89 6.62 -3.71 2.32
C GLY A 89 5.74 -2.59 2.87
N ALA A 90 6.03 -1.35 2.50
CA ALA A 90 5.33 -0.16 2.95
C ALA A 90 4.88 0.73 1.79
N LEU A 91 3.79 1.45 2.02
CA LEU A 91 3.30 2.53 1.15
C LEU A 91 3.19 3.81 1.98
N VAL A 92 3.58 4.94 1.41
CA VAL A 92 3.44 6.25 2.06
C VAL A 92 2.84 7.24 1.07
N MET A 93 1.79 7.95 1.48
CA MET A 93 1.20 9.02 0.68
C MET A 93 2.17 10.20 0.57
N LEU A 94 2.32 10.74 -0.63
CA LEU A 94 3.04 11.97 -0.92
C LEU A 94 2.04 13.05 -1.40
N GLU A 95 2.51 14.24 -1.73
CA GLU A 95 1.63 15.29 -2.25
C GLU A 95 0.99 14.93 -3.61
N GLY A 96 -0.28 15.32 -3.76
CA GLY A 96 -1.09 15.07 -4.93
C GLY A 96 -1.47 13.59 -5.09
N ASP A 97 -1.53 13.11 -6.33
CA ASP A 97 -1.87 11.72 -6.66
C ASP A 97 -0.64 10.80 -6.59
N ARG A 98 0.24 10.98 -5.60
CA ARG A 98 1.52 10.25 -5.53
C ARG A 98 1.67 9.43 -4.27
N ALA A 99 2.34 8.29 -4.40
CA ALA A 99 2.72 7.44 -3.29
C ALA A 99 4.16 6.97 -3.43
N ALA A 100 4.90 6.97 -2.33
CA ALA A 100 6.14 6.21 -2.22
C ALA A 100 5.81 4.73 -2.02
N VAL A 101 6.41 3.88 -2.83
CA VAL A 101 6.27 2.42 -2.81
C VAL A 101 7.61 1.82 -2.41
N PHE A 102 7.67 1.26 -1.21
CA PHE A 102 8.86 0.58 -0.70
C PHE A 102 8.81 -0.89 -1.10
N GLY A 103 9.50 -1.23 -2.18
CA GLY A 103 9.73 -2.62 -2.58
C GLY A 103 10.83 -3.29 -1.75
N SER A 104 11.12 -4.56 -2.05
CA SER A 104 12.23 -5.27 -1.41
C SER A 104 13.62 -4.79 -1.86
N GLU A 105 13.73 -4.20 -3.04
CA GLU A 105 15.02 -3.80 -3.66
C GLU A 105 15.07 -2.34 -4.07
N GLN A 106 13.91 -1.70 -4.32
CA GLN A 106 13.85 -0.33 -4.83
C GLN A 106 12.75 0.46 -4.13
N LEU A 107 13.05 1.73 -3.88
CA LEU A 107 12.05 2.76 -3.62
C LEU A 107 11.57 3.33 -4.95
N MET A 108 10.25 3.38 -5.14
CA MET A 108 9.63 3.98 -6.32
C MET A 108 8.63 5.06 -5.92
N ILE A 109 8.43 6.04 -6.79
CA ILE A 109 7.25 6.92 -6.73
C ILE A 109 6.23 6.44 -7.75
N LEU A 110 5.02 6.20 -7.27
CA LEU A 110 3.87 5.87 -8.09
C LEU A 110 2.99 7.11 -8.27
N ASN A 111 2.66 7.45 -9.51
CA ASN A 111 1.51 8.28 -9.81
C ASN A 111 0.26 7.41 -9.84
N VAL A 112 -0.61 7.56 -8.85
CA VAL A 112 -1.79 6.70 -8.63
C VAL A 112 -2.81 6.85 -9.76
N ARG A 113 -2.92 8.04 -10.35
CA ARG A 113 -3.86 8.31 -11.44
C ARG A 113 -3.43 7.64 -12.74
N THR A 114 -2.15 7.74 -13.10
CA THR A 114 -1.65 7.22 -14.39
C THR A 114 -1.10 5.80 -14.30
N GLY A 115 -0.80 5.32 -13.09
CA GLY A 115 -0.13 4.04 -12.85
C GLY A 115 1.37 4.07 -13.16
N LEU A 116 1.93 5.22 -13.53
CA LEU A 116 3.36 5.34 -13.86
C LEU A 116 4.21 5.28 -12.60
N THR A 117 5.31 4.52 -12.68
CA THR A 117 6.28 4.37 -11.61
C THR A 117 7.64 4.93 -12.01
N GLU A 118 8.28 5.63 -11.09
CA GLU A 118 9.64 6.13 -11.21
C GLU A 118 10.51 5.47 -10.14
N ARG A 119 11.66 4.92 -10.52
CA ARG A 119 12.63 4.35 -9.57
C ARG A 119 13.49 5.46 -9.00
N ILE A 120 13.61 5.52 -7.69
CA ILE A 120 14.32 6.59 -6.98
C ILE A 120 15.69 6.13 -6.54
N CYS A 121 15.75 5.07 -5.74
CA CYS A 121 16.99 4.54 -5.21
C CYS A 121 16.85 3.06 -4.81
N PRO A 122 17.97 2.31 -4.76
CA PRO A 122 17.97 0.98 -4.18
C PRO A 122 17.65 1.02 -2.68
N LEU A 123 17.07 -0.07 -2.18
CA LEU A 123 16.81 -0.30 -0.77
C LEU A 123 17.67 -1.47 -0.26
N PRO A 124 18.05 -1.47 1.02
CA PRO A 124 18.83 -2.57 1.61
C PRO A 124 18.00 -3.86 1.80
N GLY A 125 16.67 -3.78 1.64
CA GLY A 125 15.74 -4.89 1.76
C GLY A 125 14.30 -4.40 1.94
N LEU A 126 13.40 -5.34 2.23
CA LEU A 126 11.99 -5.05 2.45
C LEU A 126 11.78 -4.15 3.68
N ALA A 127 11.34 -2.92 3.45
CA ALA A 127 10.97 -2.00 4.51
C ALA A 127 9.50 -2.20 4.88
N GLU A 128 9.23 -2.74 6.06
CA GLU A 128 7.86 -3.02 6.54
C GLU A 128 7.19 -1.81 7.20
N ALA A 129 7.97 -0.76 7.50
CA ALA A 129 7.50 0.47 8.08
C ALA A 129 8.18 1.68 7.45
N ALA A 130 7.36 2.66 7.06
CA ALA A 130 7.80 3.94 6.55
C ALA A 130 6.79 5.03 6.92
N VAL A 131 7.26 6.27 7.04
CA VAL A 131 6.43 7.41 7.45
C VAL A 131 6.95 8.71 6.84
N LEU A 132 6.03 9.55 6.38
CA LEU A 132 6.30 10.94 6.00
C LEU A 132 5.91 11.84 7.16
N THR A 133 6.83 12.66 7.65
CA THR A 133 6.54 13.65 8.69
C THR A 133 5.78 14.85 8.10
N ASN A 134 5.16 15.65 8.98
CA ASN A 134 4.55 16.93 8.61
C ASN A 134 5.56 17.97 8.07
N THR A 135 6.85 17.80 8.36
CA THR A 135 7.96 18.60 7.81
C THR A 135 8.41 18.11 6.43
N GLY A 136 7.75 17.09 5.86
CA GLY A 136 8.08 16.51 4.57
C GLY A 136 9.36 15.66 4.60
N GLU A 137 9.66 15.00 5.73
CA GLU A 137 10.81 14.10 5.84
C GLU A 137 10.34 12.65 5.79
N LEU A 138 10.88 11.87 4.86
CA LEU A 138 10.52 10.47 4.69
C LEU A 138 11.51 9.58 5.43
N TYR A 139 11.00 8.78 6.35
CA TYR A 139 11.74 7.79 7.12
C TYR A 139 11.26 6.39 6.79
N PHE A 140 12.16 5.42 6.85
CA PHE A 140 11.81 4.00 6.76
C PHE A 140 12.73 3.16 7.64
N ALA A 141 12.22 2.03 8.11
CA ALA A 141 12.98 1.09 8.90
C ALA A 141 13.30 -0.16 8.08
N TRP A 142 14.52 -0.66 8.22
CA TRP A 142 14.89 -2.01 7.78
C TRP A 142 15.62 -2.71 8.92
N LYS A 143 15.03 -3.82 9.39
CA LYS A 143 15.46 -4.51 10.62
C LYS A 143 15.51 -3.51 11.79
N SER A 144 16.68 -3.34 12.41
CA SER A 144 16.91 -2.44 13.53
C SER A 144 17.44 -1.05 13.14
N ILE A 145 17.54 -0.76 11.83
CA ILE A 145 18.13 0.49 11.33
C ILE A 145 17.02 1.40 10.79
N LEU A 146 17.00 2.64 11.29
CA LEU A 146 16.15 3.71 10.79
C LEU A 146 16.93 4.54 9.76
N PHE A 147 16.35 4.69 8.58
CA PHE A 147 16.89 5.50 7.50
C PHE A 147 16.06 6.77 7.33
N LYS A 148 16.73 7.86 7.00
CA LYS A 148 16.12 9.11 6.54
C LYS A 148 16.47 9.28 5.07
N LEU A 149 15.46 9.49 4.23
CA LEU A 149 15.69 9.76 2.82
C LEU A 149 16.03 11.22 2.58
N ASP A 150 16.98 11.47 1.69
CA ASP A 150 17.30 12.83 1.24
C ASP A 150 16.13 13.41 0.43
N LYS A 151 15.63 14.59 0.84
CA LYS A 151 14.54 15.30 0.16
C LYS A 151 14.85 15.62 -1.30
N ARG A 152 16.12 15.66 -1.70
CA ARG A 152 16.49 15.88 -3.11
C ARG A 152 16.11 14.71 -4.02
N LEU A 153 15.89 13.52 -3.46
CA LEU A 153 15.52 12.31 -4.20
C LEU A 153 14.02 12.19 -4.46
N ILE A 154 13.19 12.92 -3.70
CA ILE A 154 11.74 12.93 -3.88
C ILE A 154 11.29 14.38 -3.91
N LYS A 155 10.72 14.82 -5.03
CA LYS A 155 9.93 16.06 -5.04
C LYS A 155 8.68 15.79 -4.22
N ILE A 156 8.71 16.04 -2.92
CA ILE A 156 7.53 15.97 -2.06
C ILE A 156 6.70 17.18 -2.40
#